data_AF-A0A4S2QWX5-F1
#
_entry.id   AF-A0A4S2QWX5-F1
#
_cell.length_a   1.000
_cell.length_b   1.000
_cell.length_c   1.000
_cell.angle_alpha   90.00
_cell.angle_beta   90.00
_cell.angle_gamma   90.00
#
_symmetry.space_group_name_H-M   'P 1'
#
loop_
_entity.id
_entity.type
_entity.pdbx_description
1 polymer ?
#
loop_
_entity_poly.entity_id
_entity_poly.type
_entity_poly.pdbx_seq_one_letter_code
_entity_poly.pdbx_strand_id
1 'polypeptide(L)'
;MADLRSLTAPFVALGPSGVAVRARLKDLAHEDRNVLRLVSAHLGSLASMDLKARCAEGLEHSSASWAARKRDLTGASSSRWAGAVTKASHDQWALARRGQAAHIRSLEAGIRTLRHRLSLPVGVKGTKRAPGGYRSRGEWFH
;
A
#
# COMPACT_ATOMS: atom_id res chain seq x y z
N MET A 1 21.89 -31.63 14.67
CA MET A 1 21.67 -30.23 14.25
C MET A 1 20.51 -30.25 13.26
N ALA A 2 19.40 -29.56 13.57
CA ALA A 2 18.25 -29.52 12.67
C ALA A 2 18.60 -28.66 11.45
N ASP A 3 18.36 -29.22 10.26
CA ASP A 3 18.63 -28.58 8.98
C ASP A 3 17.80 -27.29 8.86
N LEU A 4 18.47 -26.14 8.78
CA LEU A 4 17.82 -24.84 8.72
C LEU A 4 17.24 -24.64 7.32
N ARG A 5 15.95 -24.38 7.22
CA ARG A 5 15.27 -24.11 5.95
C ARG A 5 15.94 -22.93 5.24
N SER A 6 16.35 -23.15 3.98
CA SER A 6 16.90 -22.10 3.13
C SER A 6 15.89 -20.96 2.96
N LEU A 7 16.28 -19.74 3.33
CA LEU A 7 15.46 -18.54 3.12
C LEU A 7 15.65 -18.05 1.69
N THR A 8 14.54 -17.87 0.96
CA THR A 8 14.55 -17.28 -0.38
C THR A 8 15.17 -15.89 -0.36
N ALA A 9 15.90 -15.55 -1.42
CA ALA A 9 16.51 -14.23 -1.58
C ALA A 9 15.49 -13.09 -1.37
N PRO A 10 15.91 -11.95 -0.79
CA PRO A 10 15.06 -10.77 -0.68
C PRO A 10 14.47 -10.42 -2.05
N PHE A 11 13.16 -10.28 -2.12
CA PHE A 11 12.46 -9.84 -3.32
C PHE A 11 11.78 -8.49 -3.07
N VAL A 12 11.73 -7.66 -4.10
CA VAL A 12 10.90 -6.45 -4.06
C VAL A 12 9.47 -6.91 -4.26
N ALA A 13 8.58 -6.62 -3.30
CA ALA A 13 7.16 -6.87 -3.47
C ALA A 13 6.69 -6.22 -4.78
N LEU A 14 5.90 -6.95 -5.58
CA LEU A 14 5.31 -6.38 -6.79
C LEU A 14 4.65 -5.04 -6.43
N GLY A 15 4.96 -4.01 -7.23
CA GLY A 15 4.36 -2.70 -7.05
C GLY A 15 2.83 -2.81 -7.06
N PRO A 16 2.13 -1.95 -6.31
CA PRO A 16 0.67 -1.99 -6.28
C PRO A 16 0.12 -1.85 -7.70
N SER A 17 -0.58 -2.89 -8.18
CA SER A 17 -1.15 -2.96 -9.52
C SER A 17 -2.68 -2.77 -9.54
N GLY A 18 -3.29 -2.60 -8.36
CA GLY A 18 -4.74 -2.47 -8.24
C GLY A 18 -5.24 -1.12 -8.74
N VAL A 19 -6.19 -1.13 -9.67
CA VAL A 19 -6.96 0.05 -10.09
C VAL A 19 -8.38 -0.06 -9.54
N ALA A 20 -8.85 0.99 -8.87
CA ALA A 20 -10.24 1.09 -8.45
C ALA A 20 -11.05 1.88 -9.50
N VAL A 21 -11.90 1.19 -10.27
CA VAL A 21 -12.81 1.83 -11.22
C VAL A 21 -14.04 2.33 -10.47
N ARG A 22 -14.12 3.64 -10.25
CA ARG A 22 -15.27 4.27 -9.56
C ARG A 22 -16.45 4.55 -10.47
N ALA A 23 -16.20 4.78 -11.75
CA ALA A 23 -17.22 5.14 -12.73
C ALA A 23 -16.86 4.58 -14.10
N ARG A 24 -17.89 4.28 -14.89
CA ARG A 24 -17.77 3.91 -16.31
C ARG A 24 -18.58 4.91 -17.11
N LEU A 25 -17.93 5.59 -18.05
CA LEU A 25 -18.59 6.50 -18.98
C LEU A 25 -19.03 5.69 -20.20
N LYS A 26 -20.34 5.69 -20.50
CA LYS A 26 -20.93 5.00 -21.65
C LYS A 26 -21.22 6.01 -22.76
N ASP A 27 -21.40 5.50 -23.98
CA ASP A 27 -21.90 6.25 -25.13
C ASP A 27 -21.13 7.54 -25.47
N LEU A 28 -19.83 7.58 -25.12
CA LEU A 28 -18.93 8.67 -25.49
C LEU A 28 -18.65 8.65 -26.99
N ALA A 29 -18.71 9.84 -27.61
CA ALA A 29 -18.18 10.08 -28.94
C ALA A 29 -16.69 9.71 -29.02
N HIS A 30 -16.21 9.42 -30.23
CA HIS A 30 -14.83 8.97 -30.43
C HIS A 30 -13.82 10.03 -29.97
N GLU A 31 -14.11 11.29 -30.28
CA GLU A 31 -13.32 12.46 -29.97
C GLU A 31 -13.19 12.65 -28.45
N ASP A 32 -14.30 12.54 -27.71
CA ASP A 32 -14.30 12.66 -26.25
C ASP A 32 -13.44 11.58 -25.60
N ARG A 33 -13.49 10.34 -26.11
CA ARG A 33 -12.63 9.25 -25.62
C ARG A 33 -11.16 9.58 -25.82
N ASN A 34 -10.81 10.19 -26.95
CA ASN A 34 -9.42 10.57 -27.23
C ASN A 34 -8.95 11.69 -26.31
N VAL A 35 -9.77 12.73 -26.10
CA VAL A 35 -9.48 13.80 -25.15
C VAL A 35 -9.29 13.24 -23.74
N LEU A 36 -10.21 12.38 -23.27
CA LEU A 36 -10.10 11.78 -21.94
C LEU A 36 -8.84 10.93 -21.78
N ARG A 37 -8.42 10.18 -22.81
CA ARG A 37 -7.15 9.43 -22.78
C ARG A 37 -5.95 10.36 -22.67
N LEU A 38 -5.88 11.40 -23.49
CA LEU A 38 -4.76 12.34 -23.48
C LEU A 38 -4.67 13.10 -22.15
N VAL A 39 -5.80 13.62 -21.67
CA VAL A 39 -5.87 14.34 -20.38
C VAL A 39 -5.53 13.41 -19.22
N SER A 40 -6.05 12.17 -19.20
CA SER A 40 -5.75 11.22 -18.12
C SER A 40 -4.29 10.75 -18.15
N ALA A 41 -3.69 10.54 -19.32
CA ALA A 41 -2.27 10.21 -19.44
C ALA A 41 -1.39 11.37 -18.92
N HIS A 42 -1.72 12.61 -19.30
CA HIS A 42 -1.01 13.81 -18.82
C HIS A 42 -1.13 13.97 -17.30
N LEU A 43 -2.36 13.97 -16.77
CA LEU A 43 -2.61 14.10 -15.33
C LEU A 43 -2.04 12.93 -14.53
N GLY A 44 -2.06 11.71 -15.08
CA GLY A 44 -1.45 10.54 -14.47
C GLY A 44 0.08 10.65 -14.38
N SER A 45 0.73 11.20 -15.41
CA SER A 45 2.17 11.49 -15.38
C SER A 45 2.50 12.53 -14.30
N LEU A 46 1.76 13.64 -14.25
CA LEU A 46 1.90 14.68 -13.22
C LEU A 46 1.70 14.12 -11.81
N ALA A 47 0.65 13.33 -11.59
CA ALA A 47 0.39 12.68 -10.31
C ALA A 47 1.50 11.71 -9.91
N SER A 48 2.05 10.95 -10.86
CA SER A 48 3.17 10.03 -10.59
C SER A 48 4.45 10.79 -10.19
N MET A 49 4.74 11.92 -10.84
CA MET A 49 5.88 12.76 -10.50
C MET A 49 5.72 13.41 -9.13
N ASP A 50 4.54 13.97 -8.82
CA ASP A 50 4.25 14.55 -7.51
C ASP A 50 4.28 13.49 -6.39
N LEU A 51 3.75 12.29 -6.64
CA LEU A 51 3.83 11.17 -5.71
C LEU A 51 5.29 10.78 -5.45
N LYS A 52 6.14 10.72 -6.49
CA LYS A 52 7.57 10.46 -6.33
C LYS A 52 8.22 11.50 -5.42
N ALA A 53 7.95 12.78 -5.64
CA ALA A 53 8.46 13.88 -4.81
C ALA A 53 7.93 13.78 -3.37
N ARG A 54 6.62 13.51 -3.18
CA ARG A 54 6.03 13.28 -1.85
C ARG A 54 6.69 12.12 -1.13
N CYS A 55 6.95 11.01 -1.81
CA CYS A 55 7.63 9.86 -1.22
C CYS A 55 9.03 10.21 -0.72
N ALA A 56 9.76 11.06 -1.46
CA ALA A 56 11.12 11.49 -1.09
C ALA A 56 11.14 12.36 0.19
N GLU A 57 10.07 13.09 0.49
CA GLU A 57 9.94 13.85 1.74
C GLU A 57 9.81 12.93 2.99
N GLY A 58 9.45 11.66 2.80
CA GLY A 58 9.31 10.72 3.92
C GLY A 58 8.27 11.19 4.95
N LEU A 59 8.61 11.05 6.25
CA LEU A 59 7.73 11.48 7.34
C LEU A 59 7.62 13.00 7.44
N GLU A 60 8.60 13.73 6.91
CA GLU A 60 8.59 15.19 6.89
C GLU A 60 7.58 15.66 5.84
N HIS A 61 6.85 16.73 6.18
CA HIS A 61 6.15 17.55 5.21
C HIS A 61 5.86 18.92 5.83
N SER A 62 5.94 19.97 5.03
CA SER A 62 5.65 21.35 5.45
C SER A 62 4.74 22.05 4.46
N SER A 63 4.09 23.12 4.91
CA SER A 63 3.35 24.04 4.03
C SER A 63 4.23 24.58 2.91
N ALA A 64 5.53 24.79 3.15
CA ALA A 64 6.50 25.21 2.14
C ALA A 64 6.73 24.14 1.08
N SER A 65 7.00 22.89 1.48
CA SER A 65 7.15 21.76 0.54
C SER A 65 5.88 21.53 -0.29
N TRP A 66 4.71 21.62 0.35
CA TRP A 66 3.42 21.56 -0.32
C TRP A 66 3.27 22.67 -1.38
N ALA A 67 3.58 23.91 -1.01
CA ALA A 67 3.50 25.05 -1.92
C ALA A 67 4.45 24.91 -3.11
N ALA A 68 5.66 24.41 -2.90
CA ALA A 68 6.63 24.15 -3.95
C ALA A 68 6.10 23.12 -4.96
N ARG A 69 5.70 21.93 -4.49
CA ARG A 69 5.17 20.89 -5.39
C ARG A 69 3.93 21.35 -6.16
N LYS A 70 3.01 22.04 -5.49
CA LYS A 70 1.82 22.61 -6.14
C LYS A 70 2.20 23.63 -7.22
N ARG A 71 3.22 24.46 -6.98
CA ARG A 71 3.69 25.46 -7.95
C ARG A 71 4.25 24.78 -9.20
N ASP A 72 5.07 23.76 -9.03
CA ASP A 72 5.64 22.99 -10.14
C ASP A 72 4.54 22.37 -11.01
N LEU A 73 3.53 21.75 -10.37
CA LEU A 73 2.36 21.21 -11.06
C LEU A 73 1.53 22.30 -11.76
N THR A 74 1.46 23.50 -11.20
CA THR A 74 0.72 24.62 -11.80
C THR A 74 1.40 25.12 -13.08
N GLY A 75 2.71 24.96 -13.24
CA GLY A 75 3.40 25.25 -14.50
C GLY A 75 3.01 24.32 -15.65
N ALA A 76 2.58 23.09 -15.33
CA ALA A 76 2.22 22.04 -16.30
C ALA A 76 0.71 21.73 -16.36
N SER A 77 -0.12 22.44 -15.58
CA SER A 77 -1.56 22.19 -15.48
C SER A 77 -2.31 23.42 -14.95
N SER A 78 -3.63 23.32 -14.74
CA SER A 78 -4.36 24.39 -14.05
C SER A 78 -4.08 24.39 -12.54
N SER A 79 -4.21 25.54 -11.89
CA SER A 79 -4.07 25.66 -10.42
C SER A 79 -5.03 24.74 -9.64
N ARG A 80 -6.22 24.47 -10.20
CA ARG A 80 -7.22 23.54 -9.66
C ARG A 80 -6.74 22.10 -9.76
N TRP A 81 -6.22 21.67 -10.90
CA TRP A 81 -5.66 20.33 -11.08
C TRP A 81 -4.41 20.13 -10.22
N ALA A 82 -3.50 21.09 -10.20
CA ALA A 82 -2.32 21.05 -9.33
C ALA A 82 -2.70 20.86 -7.86
N GLY A 83 -3.69 21.63 -7.36
CA GLY A 83 -4.19 21.47 -6.00
C GLY A 83 -4.81 20.09 -5.73
N ALA A 84 -5.61 19.58 -6.66
CA ALA A 84 -6.23 18.26 -6.54
C ALA A 84 -5.19 17.13 -6.54
N VAL A 85 -4.21 17.18 -7.44
CA VAL A 85 -3.12 16.20 -7.53
C VAL A 85 -2.27 16.22 -6.27
N THR A 86 -1.80 17.39 -5.82
CA THR A 86 -0.96 17.52 -4.60
C THR A 86 -1.65 16.89 -3.39
N LYS A 87 -2.96 17.16 -3.23
CA LYS A 87 -3.78 16.57 -2.16
C LYS A 87 -3.92 15.06 -2.32
N ALA A 88 -4.25 14.58 -3.51
CA ALA A 88 -4.44 13.15 -3.77
C ALA A 88 -3.16 12.36 -3.48
N SER A 89 -2.00 12.82 -3.93
CA SER A 89 -0.71 12.16 -3.66
C SER A 89 -0.37 12.15 -2.17
N HIS A 90 -0.64 13.26 -1.45
CA HIS A 90 -0.44 13.32 0.00
C HIS A 90 -1.34 12.32 0.74
N ASP A 91 -2.63 12.30 0.41
CA ASP A 91 -3.61 11.37 0.99
C ASP A 91 -3.24 9.91 0.68
N GLN A 92 -2.79 9.63 -0.54
CA GLN A 92 -2.33 8.31 -0.97
C GLN A 92 -1.10 7.85 -0.18
N TRP A 93 -0.10 8.71 -0.02
CA TRP A 93 1.09 8.42 0.80
C TRP A 93 0.69 8.11 2.25
N ALA A 94 -0.17 8.94 2.85
CA ALA A 94 -0.63 8.75 4.22
C ALA A 94 -1.41 7.44 4.40
N LEU A 95 -2.28 7.10 3.44
CA LEU A 95 -3.01 5.84 3.43
C LEU A 95 -2.05 4.64 3.33
N ALA A 96 -1.08 4.69 2.42
CA ALA A 96 -0.10 3.62 2.24
C ALA A 96 0.72 3.38 3.53
N ARG A 97 1.14 4.44 4.22
CA ARG A 97 1.83 4.33 5.52
C ARG A 97 0.98 3.70 6.61
N ARG A 98 -0.30 4.06 6.71
CA ARG A 98 -1.23 3.42 7.65
C ARG A 98 -1.44 1.94 7.32
N GLY A 99 -1.59 1.61 6.03
CA GLY A 99 -1.71 0.24 5.55
C GLY A 99 -0.48 -0.61 5.89
N GLN A 100 0.72 -0.07 5.65
CA GLN A 100 1.98 -0.72 6.02
C GLN A 100 2.07 -0.99 7.53
N ALA A 101 1.75 0.02 8.36
CA ALA A 101 1.76 -0.16 9.81
C ALA A 101 0.75 -1.22 10.28
N ALA A 102 -0.45 -1.26 9.67
CA ALA A 102 -1.44 -2.30 9.95
C ALA A 102 -0.96 -3.69 9.55
N HIS A 103 -0.30 -3.82 8.40
CA HIS A 103 0.27 -5.08 7.94
C HIS A 103 1.37 -5.59 8.87
N ILE A 104 2.30 -4.72 9.28
CA ILE A 104 3.35 -5.06 10.26
C ILE A 104 2.73 -5.56 11.56
N ARG A 105 1.74 -4.85 12.13
CA ARG A 105 1.05 -5.29 13.35
C ARG A 105 0.35 -6.65 13.18
N SER A 106 -0.21 -6.92 12.00
CA SER A 106 -0.83 -8.21 11.68
C SER A 106 0.22 -9.33 11.66
N LEU A 107 1.37 -9.11 11.03
CA LEU A 107 2.48 -10.07 11.03
C LEU A 107 3.02 -10.33 12.44
N GLU A 108 3.24 -9.28 13.23
CA GLU A 108 3.67 -9.40 14.62
C GLU A 108 2.67 -10.18 15.47
N ALA A 109 1.37 -9.95 15.28
CA ALA A 109 0.32 -10.71 15.95
C ALA A 109 0.37 -12.18 15.54
N GLY A 110 0.53 -12.49 14.25
CA GLY A 110 0.73 -13.84 13.75
C GLY A 110 1.94 -14.53 14.37
N ILE A 111 3.09 -13.85 14.44
CA ILE A 111 4.31 -14.36 15.09
C ILE A 111 4.07 -14.66 16.57
N ARG A 112 3.42 -13.75 17.32
CA ARG A 112 3.07 -13.97 18.73
C ARG A 112 2.16 -15.18 18.90
N THR A 113 1.16 -15.32 18.04
CA THR A 113 0.28 -16.49 18.03
C THR A 113 1.07 -17.77 17.80
N LEU A 114 1.92 -17.83 16.76
CA LEU A 114 2.73 -19.01 16.48
C LEU A 114 3.66 -19.37 17.64
N ARG A 115 4.36 -18.39 18.23
CA ARG A 115 5.22 -18.59 19.41
C ARG A 115 4.43 -19.16 20.59
N HIS A 116 3.25 -18.61 20.88
CA HIS A 116 2.41 -19.11 21.95
C HIS A 116 1.99 -20.56 21.73
N ARG A 117 1.49 -20.90 20.53
CA ARG A 117 1.06 -22.26 20.21
C ARG A 117 2.21 -23.26 20.28
N LEU A 118 3.42 -22.87 19.86
CA LEU A 118 4.64 -23.69 19.95
C LEU A 118 5.12 -23.91 21.40
N SER A 119 4.84 -22.99 22.32
CA SER A 119 5.19 -23.17 23.73
C SER A 119 4.30 -24.16 24.48
N LEU A 120 3.17 -24.57 23.90
CA LEU A 120 2.23 -25.50 24.51
C LEU A 120 2.47 -26.93 24.00
N PRO A 121 2.29 -27.95 24.86
CA PRO A 121 2.25 -29.33 24.39
C PRO A 121 1.21 -29.56 23.29
N VAL A 122 1.49 -30.50 22.40
CA VAL A 122 0.56 -30.93 21.34
C VAL A 122 -0.74 -31.45 21.97
N GLY A 123 -1.88 -31.05 21.40
CA GLY A 123 -3.22 -31.46 21.84
C GLY A 123 -3.84 -30.57 22.92
N VAL A 124 -3.09 -29.61 23.49
CA VAL A 124 -3.63 -28.67 24.49
C VAL A 124 -4.68 -27.77 23.84
N LYS A 125 -5.91 -27.82 24.36
CA LYS A 125 -7.01 -26.98 23.89
C LYS A 125 -6.80 -25.53 24.30
N GLY A 126 -7.21 -24.61 23.42
CA GLY A 126 -7.22 -23.18 23.69
C GLY A 126 -8.36 -22.77 24.62
N THR A 127 -8.33 -21.51 25.01
CA THR A 127 -9.43 -20.85 25.74
C THR A 127 -10.16 -19.89 24.80
N LYS A 128 -11.22 -19.24 25.29
CA LYS A 128 -11.90 -18.16 24.53
C LYS A 128 -10.98 -16.98 24.18
N ARG A 129 -9.88 -16.79 24.92
CA ARG A 129 -8.98 -15.64 24.77
C ARG A 129 -7.63 -15.98 24.14
N ALA A 130 -7.27 -17.26 24.06
CA ALA A 130 -5.97 -17.68 23.56
C ALA A 130 -6.06 -19.02 22.80
N PRO A 131 -5.36 -19.16 21.67
CA PRO A 131 -5.32 -20.42 20.94
C PRO A 131 -4.56 -21.49 21.74
N GLY A 132 -4.95 -22.75 21.56
CA GLY A 132 -4.24 -23.89 22.14
C GLY A 132 -2.98 -24.25 21.38
N GLY A 133 -2.29 -25.29 21.83
CA GLY A 133 -1.20 -25.89 21.07
C GLY A 133 -1.64 -26.39 19.69
N TYR A 134 -0.69 -26.90 18.91
CA TYR A 134 -1.05 -27.64 17.70
C TYR A 134 -1.82 -28.92 18.06
N ARG A 135 -2.83 -29.28 17.28
CA ARG A 135 -3.67 -30.47 17.47
C ARG A 135 -2.88 -31.75 17.26
N SER A 136 -1.92 -31.74 16.34
CA SER A 136 -1.04 -32.87 16.04
C SER A 136 0.33 -32.38 15.57
N ARG A 137 1.32 -33.29 15.52
CA ARG A 137 2.65 -32.98 14.95
C ARG A 137 2.60 -32.63 13.46
N GLY A 138 1.57 -33.09 12.74
CA GLY A 138 1.40 -32.89 11.30
C GLY A 138 0.69 -31.58 10.91
N GLU A 139 -0.02 -30.92 11.84
CA GLU A 139 -0.76 -29.66 11.55
C GLU A 139 0.16 -28.54 11.04
N TRP A 140 1.45 -28.57 11.37
CA TRP A 140 2.39 -27.53 10.98
C TRP A 140 2.84 -27.62 9.50
N PHE A 141 2.65 -28.77 8.85
CA PHE A 141 3.19 -29.07 7.52
C PHE A 141 2.15 -29.10 6.39
N HIS A 142 0.89 -28.74 6.68
CA HIS A 142 -0.22 -28.69 5.72
C HIS A 142 -0.87 -27.30 5.71
#